data_AF-A0A2X0S3M7-F1
#
_entry.id   AF-A0A2X0S3M7-F1
#
_cell.length_a   1.000
_cell.length_b   1.000
_cell.length_c   1.000
_cell.angle_alpha   90.00
_cell.angle_beta   90.00
_cell.angle_gamma   90.00
#
_symmetry.space_group_name_H-M   'P 1'
#
loop_
_entity.id
_entity.type
_entity.pdbx_description
1 polymer ?
#
loop_
_entity_poly.entity_id
_entity_poly.type
_entity_poly.pdbx_seq_one_letter_code
_entity_poly.pdbx_strand_id
1 'polypeptide(L)' 'MMKVNDNQFSSKEFNKNTRGKLHKKGSVLKVADIVYSSNGTPRLKLINGNYISANKKIIEKK' A
#
# COMPACT_ATOMS: atom_id res chain seq x y z
N MET A 1 -8.04 -7.78 2.07
CA MET A 1 -7.00 -8.41 2.93
C MET A 1 -5.69 -8.51 2.17
N MET A 2 -4.54 -8.41 2.84
CA MET A 2 -3.23 -8.62 2.21
C MET A 2 -2.95 -10.09 1.92
N LYS A 3 -2.57 -10.42 0.68
CA LYS A 3 -2.22 -11.77 0.20
C LYS A 3 -0.75 -12.12 0.41
N VAL A 4 0.12 -11.11 0.52
CA VAL A 4 1.55 -11.25 0.80
C VAL A 4 2.01 -10.20 1.81
N ASN A 5 3.21 -10.36 2.35
CA ASN A 5 3.83 -9.33 3.18
C ASN A 5 4.23 -8.13 2.29
N ASP A 6 3.90 -6.92 2.71
CA ASP A 6 4.34 -5.71 2.00
C ASP A 6 4.55 -4.55 2.99
N ASN A 7 5.44 -3.64 2.64
CA ASN A 7 5.74 -2.47 3.45
C ASN A 7 4.74 -1.35 3.14
N GLN A 8 4.33 -0.60 4.16
CA GLN A 8 3.74 0.71 3.95
C GLN A 8 4.83 1.75 3.68
N PHE A 9 4.45 2.83 3.01
CA PHE A 9 5.33 3.93 2.67
C PHE A 9 4.69 5.26 3.10
N SER A 10 5.50 6.21 3.58
CA SER A 10 5.03 7.56 3.97
C SER A 10 4.75 8.47 2.77
N SER A 11 5.26 8.12 1.59
CA SER A 11 4.99 8.81 0.34
C SER A 11 4.36 7.85 -0.65
N LYS A 12 3.57 8.40 -1.58
CA LYS A 12 3.20 7.65 -2.76
C LYS A 12 4.47 7.15 -3.42
N GLU A 13 5.53 7.94 -3.55
CA GLU A 13 6.78 7.45 -4.17
C GLU A 13 7.54 6.47 -3.26
N PHE A 14 7.51 5.19 -3.67
CA PHE A 14 8.14 4.11 -2.94
C PHE A 14 9.65 4.14 -3.14
N ASN A 15 10.36 4.44 -2.08
CA ASN A 15 11.82 4.39 -2.03
C ASN A 15 12.26 3.87 -0.65
N LYS A 16 13.57 3.70 -0.45
CA LYS A 16 14.11 3.18 0.81
C LYS A 16 13.83 4.10 2.01
N ASN A 17 13.78 5.42 1.78
CA ASN A 17 13.59 6.43 2.83
C ASN A 17 12.13 6.60 3.23
N THR A 18 11.20 6.32 2.31
CA THR A 18 9.76 6.38 2.57
C THR A 18 9.22 5.06 3.10
N ARG A 19 10.01 3.98 3.05
CA ARG A 19 9.64 2.66 3.54
C ARG A 19 9.47 2.68 5.07
N GLY A 20 8.31 2.23 5.51
CA GLY A 20 7.99 2.07 6.92
C GLY A 20 7.57 0.65 7.26
N LYS A 21 6.61 0.55 8.18
CA LYS A 21 6.08 -0.68 8.76
C LYS A 21 5.80 -1.77 7.72
N LEU A 22 6.26 -2.98 8.01
CA LEU A 22 5.86 -4.18 7.28
C LEU A 22 4.48 -4.65 7.75
N HIS A 23 3.55 -4.85 6.82
CA HIS A 23 2.26 -5.50 7.07
C HIS A 23 2.32 -6.93 6.56
N LYS A 24 1.92 -7.88 7.43
CA LYS A 24 1.98 -9.31 7.11
C LYS A 24 0.79 -9.72 6.24
N LYS A 25 0.94 -10.80 5.48
CA LYS A 25 -0.18 -11.52 4.86
C LYS A 25 -1.29 -11.75 5.90
N GLY A 26 -2.54 -11.57 5.50
CA GLY A 26 -3.70 -11.63 6.38
C GLY A 26 -4.08 -10.29 7.01
N SER A 27 -3.23 -9.27 6.94
CA SER A 27 -3.55 -7.95 7.48
C SER A 27 -4.72 -7.32 6.73
N VAL A 28 -5.67 -6.79 7.49
CA VAL A 28 -6.77 -5.98 6.96
C VAL A 28 -6.40 -4.52 7.11
N LEU A 29 -6.18 -3.84 5.99
CA LEU A 29 -5.86 -2.42 5.95
C LEU A 29 -7.08 -1.63 5.51
N LYS A 30 -7.33 -0.50 6.19
CA LYS A 30 -8.37 0.45 5.81
C LYS A 30 -7.82 1.42 4.77
N VAL A 31 -8.40 1.37 3.59
CA VAL A 31 -8.01 2.18 2.43
C VAL A 31 -8.93 3.39 2.38
N ALA A 32 -8.35 4.58 2.29
CA ALA A 32 -9.05 5.83 2.07
C ALA A 32 -9.28 6.07 0.58
N ASP A 33 -8.26 5.82 -0.26
CA ASP A 33 -8.32 6.15 -1.68
C ASP A 33 -7.30 5.35 -2.52
N ILE A 34 -7.44 5.39 -3.84
CA ILE A 34 -6.47 4.87 -4.81
C ILE A 34 -5.76 6.06 -5.46
N VAL A 35 -4.44 6.13 -5.30
CA VAL A 35 -3.61 7.19 -5.86
C VAL A 35 -2.61 6.62 -6.86
N TYR A 36 -2.13 7.47 -7.76
CA TYR A 36 -1.14 7.08 -8.76
C TYR A 36 0.22 7.70 -8.46
N SER A 37 1.27 6.93 -8.70
CA SER A 37 2.64 7.42 -8.74
C SER A 37 2.85 8.46 -9.82
N SER A 38 3.96 9.19 -9.75
CA SER A 38 4.46 9.98 -10.89
C SER A 38 4.53 9.17 -12.19
N ASN A 39 4.80 7.86 -12.08
CA ASN A 39 4.96 6.93 -13.20
C ASN A 39 3.64 6.18 -13.51
N GLY A 40 2.49 6.62 -13.00
CA GLY A 40 1.18 6.01 -13.27
C GLY A 40 0.94 4.66 -12.58
N THR A 41 1.78 4.26 -11.63
CA THR A 41 1.59 3.02 -10.85
C THR A 41 0.54 3.23 -9.77
N PRO A 42 -0.55 2.42 -9.73
CA PRO A 42 -1.58 2.55 -8.71
C PRO A 42 -1.06 2.11 -7.34
N ARG A 43 -1.44 2.87 -6.30
CA ARG A 43 -1.10 2.67 -4.88
C ARG A 43 -2.35 2.93 -4.03
N LEU A 44 -2.50 2.22 -2.92
CA LEU A 44 -3.61 2.45 -1.99
C LEU A 44 -3.16 3.42 -0.91
N LYS A 45 -3.88 4.53 -0.78
CA LYS A 45 -3.75 5.45 0.34
C LYS A 45 -4.54 4.90 1.52
N LEU A 46 -3.87 4.67 2.62
CA LEU A 46 -4.45 4.22 3.88
C LEU A 46 -5.06 5.41 4.63
N ILE A 47 -6.01 5.14 5.53
CA ILE A 47 -6.64 6.18 6.37
C ILE A 47 -5.63 6.92 7.27
N ASN A 48 -4.48 6.32 7.55
CA ASN A 48 -3.41 6.92 8.36
C ASN A 48 -2.48 7.84 7.54
N GLY A 49 -2.78 8.09 6.26
CA GLY A 49 -1.99 8.92 5.37
C GLY A 49 -0.82 8.21 4.67
N ASN A 50 -0.52 6.96 5.04
CA ASN A 50 0.51 6.14 4.38
C ASN A 50 -0.03 5.45 3.13
N TYR A 51 0.86 4.82 2.37
CA TYR A 51 0.60 4.21 1.08
C TYR A 51 1.06 2.76 1.07
N ILE A 52 0.36 1.89 0.35
CA ILE A 52 0.76 0.50 0.12
C ILE A 52 0.49 0.09 -1.33
N SER A 53 1.13 -0.97 -1.82
CA SER A 53 0.96 -1.43 -3.20
C SER A 53 -0.50 -1.78 -3.49
N ALA A 54 -1.06 -1.27 -4.60
CA ALA A 54 -2.41 -1.60 -5.05
C ALA A 54 -2.47 -2.83 -5.96
N ASN A 55 -1.40 -3.62 -6.04
CA ASN A 55 -1.36 -4.78 -6.93
C ASN A 55 -2.45 -5.79 -6.51
N LYS A 56 -3.37 -6.11 -7.44
CA LYS A 56 -4.47 -7.08 -7.20
C LYS A 56 -3.98 -8.49 -6.87
N LYS A 57 -2.74 -8.83 -7.23
CA LYS A 57 -2.09 -10.08 -6.78
C LYS A 57 -1.76 -10.06 -5.28
N ILE A 58 -1.59 -8.87 -4.72
CA ILE A 58 -1.25 -8.60 -3.31
C ILE A 58 -2.49 -8.31 -2.48
N ILE A 59 -3.60 -7.87 -3.08
CA ILE A 59 -4.78 -7.39 -2.34
C ILE A 59 -6.04 -8.11 -2.80
N GLU A 60 -6.76 -8.66 -1.83
CA GLU A 60 -8.10 -9.19 -2.00
C GLU A 60 -9.14 -8.13 -1.61
N LYS A 61 -10.02 -7.75 -2.55
CA LYS A 61 -11.25 -7.02 -2.23
C LYS A 61 -12.21 -8.08 -1.69
N LYS A 62 -12.63 -7.90 -0.44
CA LYS A 62 -13.69 -8.72 0.16
C LYS A 62 -15.01 -8.01 -0.08
#